data_AF-A0A536I987-F1
#
_entry.id   AF-A0A536I987-F1
#
_cell.length_a   1.000
_cell.length_b   1.000
_cell.length_c   1.000
_cell.angle_alpha   90.00
_cell.angle_beta   90.00
_cell.angle_gamma   90.00
#
_symmetry.space_group_name_H-M   'P 1'
#
loop_
_entity.id
_entity.type
_entity.pdbx_description
1 polymer ?
#
loop_
_entity_poly.entity_id
_entity_poly.type
_entity_poly.pdbx_seq_one_letter_code
_entity_poly.pdbx_strand_id
1 'polypeptide(L)'
;MAWLVAPFYLITVVSDRGWREGGRRLLIACAVFAATNLPFVLWDWRSWLLGVLTPVVEPMFPRGAGLVFLATSGGLPLLPAVAYTALEVGAYAVCLVAAWRLRRTNPELGAVVAVVPLFFGWRSLFSYFFLLPLFALAAVARMPLGDVVPERAGSLGALTLFASPSRGA
;
A
#
# COMPACT_ATOMS: atom_id res chain seq x y z
N MET A 1 -4.24 -4.43 -6.70
CA MET A 1 -3.11 -3.99 -5.84
C MET A 1 -1.99 -3.32 -6.63
N ALA A 2 -1.48 -3.91 -7.73
CA ALA A 2 -0.33 -3.36 -8.46
C ALA A 2 -0.48 -1.87 -8.88
N TRP A 3 -1.67 -1.46 -9.32
CA TRP A 3 -1.96 -0.07 -9.68
C TRP A 3 -1.91 0.91 -8.50
N LEU A 4 -2.24 0.48 -7.28
CA LEU A 4 -2.14 1.36 -6.09
C LEU A 4 -0.69 1.58 -5.68
N VAL A 5 0.16 0.57 -5.86
CA VAL A 5 1.59 0.63 -5.50
C VAL A 5 2.43 1.32 -6.58
N ALA A 6 1.99 1.27 -7.84
CA ALA A 6 2.77 1.76 -8.98
C ALA A 6 3.25 3.22 -8.84
N PRO A 7 2.42 4.20 -8.42
CA PRO A 7 2.90 5.56 -8.19
C PRO A 7 3.98 5.66 -7.12
N PHE A 8 3.87 4.93 -6.02
CA PHE A 8 4.88 4.92 -4.96
C PHE A 8 6.21 4.32 -5.46
N TYR A 9 6.12 3.25 -6.24
CA TYR A 9 7.28 2.68 -6.92
C TYR A 9 7.95 3.68 -7.86
N LEU A 10 7.18 4.42 -8.67
CA LEU A 10 7.72 5.45 -9.55
C LEU A 10 8.39 6.58 -8.77
N ILE A 11 7.82 6.99 -7.64
CA ILE A 11 8.44 7.99 -6.74
C ILE A 11 9.81 7.50 -6.27
N THR A 12 9.93 6.23 -5.84
CA THR A 12 11.22 5.64 -5.45
C THR A 12 12.22 5.63 -6.61
N VAL A 13 11.80 5.17 -7.79
CA VAL A 13 12.68 5.10 -8.98
C VAL A 13 13.16 6.48 -9.39
N VAL A 14 12.28 7.48 -9.42
CA VAL A 14 12.64 8.86 -9.76
C VAL A 14 13.59 9.45 -8.72
N SER A 15 13.42 9.09 -7.44
CA SER A 15 14.28 9.56 -6.35
C SER A 15 15.69 8.97 -6.42
N ASP A 16 15.79 7.67 -6.72
CA ASP A 16 17.07 6.94 -6.68
C ASP A 16 17.83 7.00 -8.00
N ARG A 17 17.11 7.01 -9.13
CA ARG A 17 17.68 6.84 -10.49
C ARG A 17 17.33 7.97 -11.46
N GLY A 18 16.56 8.95 -11.00
CA GLY A 18 16.18 10.13 -11.77
C GLY A 18 14.99 9.94 -12.72
N TRP A 19 14.52 11.06 -13.26
CA TRP A 19 13.32 11.15 -14.09
C TRP A 19 13.37 10.33 -15.38
N ARG A 20 14.56 10.23 -16.00
CA ARG A 20 14.74 9.46 -17.24
C ARG A 20 14.42 7.98 -17.04
N GLU A 21 14.91 7.41 -15.94
CA GLU A 21 14.65 6.02 -15.60
C GLU A 21 13.19 5.81 -15.18
N GLY A 22 12.62 6.73 -14.40
CA GLY A 22 11.20 6.73 -14.05
C GLY A 22 10.30 6.72 -15.29
N GLY A 23 10.58 7.60 -16.27
CA GLY A 23 9.87 7.67 -17.54
C GLY A 23 10.00 6.40 -18.37
N ARG A 24 11.21 5.80 -18.43
CA ARG A 24 11.44 4.52 -19.12
C ARG A 24 10.57 3.41 -18.53
N ARG A 25 10.51 3.28 -17.20
CA ARG A 25 9.71 2.23 -16.54
C ARG A 25 8.22 2.45 -16.70
N LEU A 26 7.77 3.70 -16.63
CA LEU A 26 6.39 4.06 -16.89
C LEU A 26 6.00 3.68 -18.33
N LEU A 27 6.85 4.00 -19.31
CA LEU A 27 6.60 3.65 -20.72
C LEU A 27 6.51 2.13 -20.93
N ILE A 28 7.42 1.36 -20.33
CA ILE A 28 7.37 -0.12 -20.37
C ILE A 28 6.05 -0.63 -19.77
N ALA A 29 5.66 -0.13 -18.58
CA ALA A 29 4.42 -0.53 -17.93
C ALA A 29 3.19 -0.19 -18.79
N CYS A 30 3.14 1.01 -19.37
CA CYS A 30 2.09 1.43 -20.29
C CYS A 30 2.05 0.59 -21.56
N ALA A 31 3.21 0.23 -22.13
CA ALA A 31 3.30 -0.60 -23.32
C ALA A 31 2.77 -2.02 -23.05
N VAL A 32 3.15 -2.62 -21.92
CA VAL A 32 2.64 -3.94 -21.51
C VAL A 32 1.13 -3.88 -21.25
N PHE A 33 0.65 -2.86 -20.53
CA PHE A 33 -0.78 -2.65 -20.30
C PHE A 33 -1.54 -2.49 -21.61
N ALA A 34 -1.05 -1.67 -22.53
CA ALA A 34 -1.65 -1.47 -23.84
C ALA A 34 -1.64 -2.77 -24.64
N ALA A 35 -0.50 -3.46 -24.78
CA ALA A 35 -0.42 -4.70 -25.55
C ALA A 35 -1.38 -5.78 -25.03
N THR A 36 -1.56 -5.86 -23.71
CA THR A 36 -2.48 -6.83 -23.07
C THR A 36 -3.95 -6.42 -23.16
N ASN A 37 -4.27 -5.13 -23.13
CA ASN A 37 -5.66 -4.64 -23.10
C ASN A 37 -6.21 -4.25 -24.47
N LEU A 38 -5.34 -3.88 -25.42
CA LEU A 38 -5.72 -3.36 -26.73
C LEU A 38 -6.63 -4.32 -27.52
N PRO A 39 -6.43 -5.65 -27.52
CA PRO A 39 -7.37 -6.55 -28.20
C PRO A 39 -8.81 -6.43 -27.68
N PHE A 40 -8.98 -6.28 -26.37
CA PHE A 40 -10.30 -6.14 -25.74
C PHE A 40 -10.91 -4.76 -26.00
N VAL A 41 -10.10 -3.71 -25.96
CA VAL A 41 -10.54 -2.33 -26.26
C VAL A 41 -10.98 -2.20 -27.72
N LEU A 42 -10.24 -2.82 -28.66
CA LEU A 42 -10.59 -2.82 -30.08
C LEU A 42 -11.83 -3.69 -30.37
N TRP A 43 -12.06 -4.74 -29.57
CA TRP A 43 -13.25 -5.58 -29.69
C TRP A 43 -14.52 -4.85 -29.23
N ASP A 44 -14.52 -4.32 -28.00
CA ASP A 44 -15.61 -3.51 -27.45
C ASP A 44 -15.09 -2.67 -26.28
N TRP A 45 -14.78 -1.40 -26.55
CA TRP A 45 -14.26 -0.49 -25.52
C TRP A 45 -15.26 -0.23 -24.39
N ARG A 46 -16.57 -0.30 -24.64
CA ARG A 46 -17.61 -0.03 -23.62
C ARG A 46 -17.68 -1.18 -22.64
N SER A 47 -17.76 -2.40 -23.16
CA SER A 47 -17.76 -3.62 -22.34
C SER A 47 -16.45 -3.76 -21.55
N TRP A 48 -15.30 -3.45 -22.16
CA TRP A 48 -14.02 -3.41 -21.46
C TRP A 48 -14.03 -2.39 -20.30
N LEU A 49 -14.49 -1.16 -20.57
CA LEU A 49 -14.53 -0.11 -19.55
C LEU A 49 -15.49 -0.45 -18.41
N LEU A 50 -16.68 -0.96 -18.74
CA LEU A 50 -17.66 -1.39 -17.73
C LEU A 50 -17.10 -2.54 -16.89
N GLY A 51 -16.39 -3.51 -17.49
CA GLY A 51 -15.73 -4.59 -16.76
C GLY A 51 -14.64 -4.10 -15.79
N VAL A 52 -13.85 -3.09 -16.19
CA VAL A 52 -12.86 -2.47 -15.30
C VAL A 52 -13.54 -1.71 -14.15
N LEU A 53 -14.66 -1.05 -14.43
CA LEU A 53 -15.40 -0.22 -13.46
C LEU A 53 -16.48 -1.00 -12.68
N THR A 54 -16.68 -2.29 -12.94
CA THR A 54 -17.65 -3.15 -12.25
C THR A 54 -17.63 -2.98 -10.72
N PRO A 55 -16.47 -2.96 -10.03
CA PRO A 55 -16.44 -2.81 -8.58
C PRO A 55 -17.02 -1.49 -8.04
N VAL A 56 -17.16 -0.48 -8.91
CA VAL A 56 -17.67 0.87 -8.58
C VAL A 56 -19.12 1.03 -9.05
N VAL A 57 -19.45 0.50 -10.23
CA VAL A 57 -20.75 0.74 -10.89
C VAL A 57 -21.81 -0.26 -10.45
N GLU A 58 -21.42 -1.52 -10.19
CA GLU A 58 -22.40 -2.54 -9.80
C GLU A 58 -22.73 -2.46 -8.30
N PRO A 59 -24.01 -2.70 -7.93
CA PRO A 59 -24.46 -2.72 -6.54
C PRO A 59 -23.90 -3.95 -5.83
N MET A 60 -22.65 -3.84 -5.38
CA MET A 60 -21.94 -4.88 -4.67
C MET A 60 -22.07 -4.68 -3.16
N PHE A 61 -22.18 -5.79 -2.42
CA PHE A 61 -22.18 -5.76 -0.96
C PHE A 61 -20.92 -5.07 -0.42
N PRO A 62 -21.06 -4.18 0.59
CA PRO A 62 -19.93 -3.59 1.29
C PRO A 62 -19.12 -4.70 1.97
N ARG A 63 -17.84 -4.80 1.63
CA ARG A 63 -16.90 -5.75 2.25
C ARG A 63 -15.49 -5.18 2.21
N GLY A 64 -15.10 -4.53 3.29
CA GLY A 64 -13.74 -4.05 3.47
C GLY A 64 -13.23 -4.30 4.87
N ALA A 65 -11.91 -4.39 5.03
CA ALA A 65 -11.25 -4.61 6.31
C ALA A 65 -11.10 -3.35 7.17
N GLY A 66 -11.36 -2.16 6.61
CA GLY A 66 -11.17 -0.88 7.29
C GLY A 66 -12.46 -0.21 7.75
N LEU A 67 -12.68 1.07 7.43
CA LEU A 67 -13.77 1.89 7.96
C LEU A 67 -15.16 1.31 7.68
N VAL A 68 -15.33 0.65 6.52
CA VAL A 68 -16.59 -0.02 6.17
C VAL A 68 -16.89 -1.20 7.09
N PHE A 69 -15.86 -1.87 7.64
CA PHE A 69 -16.02 -2.98 8.60
C PHE A 69 -16.79 -2.51 9.84
N LEU A 70 -16.41 -1.36 10.40
CA LEU A 70 -17.06 -0.76 11.58
C LEU A 70 -18.54 -0.48 11.33
N ALA A 71 -18.89 -0.04 10.13
CA ALA A 71 -20.29 0.17 9.76
C ALA A 71 -21.04 -1.16 9.61
N THR A 72 -20.43 -2.14 8.94
CA THR A 72 -21.04 -3.47 8.75
C THR A 72 -21.13 -4.30 10.03
N SER A 73 -20.32 -4.00 11.05
CA SER A 73 -20.35 -4.65 12.36
C SER A 73 -21.28 -3.95 13.37
N GLY A 74 -22.04 -2.94 12.93
CA GLY A 74 -23.01 -2.23 13.77
C GLY A 74 -22.45 -1.08 14.62
N GLY A 75 -21.17 -0.72 14.44
CA GLY A 75 -20.53 0.36 15.21
C GLY A 75 -20.74 1.77 14.64
N LEU A 76 -21.09 1.90 13.36
CA LEU A 76 -21.31 3.17 12.66
C LEU A 76 -22.42 3.05 11.61
N PRO A 77 -23.08 4.15 11.21
CA PRO A 77 -23.98 4.14 10.06
C PRO A 77 -23.19 3.86 8.77
N LEU A 78 -23.78 3.06 7.88
CA LEU A 78 -23.20 2.75 6.57
C LEU A 78 -23.34 3.95 5.63
N LEU A 79 -22.21 4.52 5.20
CA LEU A 79 -22.19 5.60 4.20
C LEU A 79 -22.44 5.04 2.78
N PRO A 80 -22.83 5.87 1.80
CA PRO A 80 -22.91 5.43 0.40
C PRO A 80 -21.53 5.07 -0.16
N ALA A 81 -21.47 4.14 -1.13
CA ALA A 81 -20.22 3.68 -1.75
C ALA A 81 -19.35 4.83 -2.31
N VAL A 82 -19.99 5.89 -2.82
CA VAL A 82 -19.31 7.10 -3.32
C VAL A 82 -18.53 7.80 -2.21
N ALA A 83 -19.05 7.85 -0.98
CA ALA A 83 -18.35 8.47 0.15
C ALA A 83 -17.07 7.70 0.52
N TYR A 84 -17.15 6.37 0.56
CA TYR A 84 -15.96 5.53 0.79
C TYR A 84 -14.94 5.67 -0.33
N THR A 85 -15.39 5.73 -1.59
CA THR A 85 -14.51 5.96 -2.75
C THR A 85 -13.82 7.33 -2.65
N ALA A 86 -14.56 8.38 -2.27
CA ALA A 86 -14.00 9.71 -2.08
C ALA A 86 -12.97 9.74 -0.94
N LEU A 87 -13.24 9.05 0.18
CA LEU A 87 -12.29 8.91 1.28
C LEU A 87 -11.03 8.15 0.87
N GLU A 88 -11.18 7.05 0.11
CA GLU A 88 -10.06 6.28 -0.43
C GLU A 88 -9.19 7.13 -1.37
N VAL A 89 -9.80 7.85 -2.33
CA VAL A 89 -9.07 8.75 -3.24
C VAL A 89 -8.40 9.88 -2.48
N GLY A 90 -9.08 10.48 -1.50
CA GLY A 90 -8.52 11.54 -0.66
C GLY A 90 -7.31 11.06 0.16
N ALA A 91 -7.45 9.90 0.82
CA ALA A 91 -6.35 9.26 1.54
C ALA A 91 -5.19 8.93 0.60
N TYR A 92 -5.48 8.43 -0.61
CA TYR A 92 -4.48 8.13 -1.63
C TYR A 92 -3.70 9.37 -2.06
N ALA A 93 -4.38 10.50 -2.30
CA ALA A 93 -3.74 11.77 -2.64
C ALA A 93 -2.84 12.29 -1.51
N VAL A 94 -3.31 12.24 -0.25
CA VAL A 94 -2.50 12.62 0.92
C VAL A 94 -1.26 11.74 1.03
N CYS A 95 -1.44 10.42 0.86
CA CYS A 95 -0.37 9.43 0.87
C CYS A 95 0.68 9.68 -0.22
N LEU A 96 0.26 10.04 -1.44
CA LEU A 96 1.16 10.41 -2.52
C LEU A 96 1.97 11.68 -2.22
N VAL A 97 1.30 12.71 -1.70
CA VAL A 97 1.96 13.97 -1.33
C VAL A 97 2.97 13.72 -0.22
N ALA A 98 2.60 12.93 0.79
CA ALA A 98 3.50 12.54 1.88
C ALA A 98 4.71 11.74 1.36
N ALA A 99 4.46 10.72 0.52
CA ALA A 99 5.52 9.92 -0.09
C ALA A 99 6.47 10.78 -0.92
N TRP A 100 5.95 11.72 -1.72
CA TRP A 100 6.78 12.65 -2.47
C TRP A 100 7.62 13.53 -1.56
N ARG A 101 7.04 14.13 -0.51
CA ARG A 101 7.78 15.00 0.41
C ARG A 101 8.85 14.26 1.19
N LEU A 102 8.57 13.02 1.62
CA LEU A 102 9.44 12.21 2.47
C LEU A 102 10.42 11.32 1.70
N ARG A 103 10.37 11.31 0.36
CA ARG A 103 11.14 10.40 -0.50
C ARG A 103 12.66 10.41 -0.25
N ARG A 104 13.21 11.52 0.22
CA ARG A 104 14.66 11.66 0.51
C ARG A 104 15.05 11.24 1.92
N THR A 105 14.10 11.21 2.85
CA THR A 105 14.36 10.97 4.27
C THR A 105 14.02 9.55 4.68
N ASN A 106 12.95 8.97 4.09
CA ASN A 106 12.42 7.66 4.48
C ASN A 106 11.90 6.89 3.25
N PRO A 107 12.78 6.32 2.41
CA PRO A 107 12.39 5.66 1.16
C PRO A 107 11.50 4.41 1.37
N GLU A 108 11.63 3.74 2.51
CA GLU A 108 10.86 2.53 2.83
C GLU A 108 9.38 2.82 3.16
N LEU A 109 9.02 4.06 3.49
CA LEU A 109 7.64 4.44 3.79
C LEU A 109 6.70 4.30 2.58
N GLY A 110 7.23 4.34 1.34
CA GLY A 110 6.41 4.28 0.14
C GLY A 110 5.53 3.02 0.06
N ALA A 111 6.05 1.86 0.48
CA ALA A 111 5.30 0.60 0.44
C ALA A 111 4.21 0.53 1.53
N VAL A 112 4.49 1.07 2.72
CA VAL A 112 3.54 1.07 3.85
C VAL A 112 2.40 2.06 3.58
N VAL A 113 2.76 3.27 3.12
CA VAL A 113 1.82 4.34 2.84
C VAL A 113 0.91 4.02 1.64
N ALA A 114 1.35 3.15 0.73
CA ALA A 114 0.52 2.64 -0.37
C ALA A 114 -0.69 1.81 0.08
N VAL A 115 -0.65 1.23 1.29
CA VAL A 115 -1.73 0.37 1.82
C VAL A 115 -2.75 1.18 2.64
N VAL A 116 -2.36 2.34 3.17
CA VAL A 116 -3.26 3.19 3.99
C VAL A 116 -4.60 3.51 3.29
N PRO A 117 -4.64 3.88 2.00
CA PRO A 117 -5.88 4.22 1.31
C PRO A 117 -6.90 3.07 1.29
N LEU A 118 -6.40 1.83 1.27
CA LEU A 118 -7.25 0.63 1.28
C LEU A 118 -8.07 0.47 2.55
N PHE A 119 -7.73 1.12 3.66
CA PHE A 119 -8.58 1.13 4.85
C PHE A 119 -9.88 1.93 4.64
N PHE A 120 -9.94 2.79 3.63
CA PHE A 120 -11.12 3.62 3.36
C PHE A 120 -12.00 3.06 2.24
N GLY A 121 -11.52 2.05 1.49
CA GLY A 121 -12.23 1.49 0.35
C GLY A 121 -13.47 0.66 0.72
N TRP A 122 -14.57 0.86 -0.03
CA TRP A 122 -15.84 0.13 0.12
C TRP A 122 -15.69 -1.39 -0.05
N ARG A 123 -14.72 -1.83 -0.87
CA ARG A 123 -14.44 -3.23 -1.23
C ARG A 123 -12.98 -3.65 -1.04
N SER A 124 -12.38 -3.18 0.04
CA SER A 124 -11.01 -3.53 0.39
C SER A 124 -10.93 -4.86 1.15
N LEU A 125 -10.93 -5.97 0.41
CA LEU A 125 -10.95 -7.32 0.98
C LEU A 125 -9.77 -7.55 1.92
N PHE A 126 -10.00 -8.30 3.01
CA PHE A 126 -8.97 -8.68 3.98
C PHE A 126 -7.72 -9.33 3.33
N SER A 127 -7.90 -10.04 2.22
CA SER A 127 -6.82 -10.68 1.48
C SER A 127 -5.78 -9.69 0.95
N TYR A 128 -6.15 -8.43 0.72
CA TYR A 128 -5.22 -7.37 0.31
C TYR A 128 -4.21 -7.00 1.40
N PHE A 129 -4.52 -7.33 2.65
CA PHE A 129 -3.71 -7.00 3.82
C PHE A 129 -2.82 -8.17 4.26
N PHE A 130 -2.92 -9.35 3.65
CA PHE A 130 -2.15 -10.53 4.08
C PHE A 130 -0.62 -10.36 3.93
N LEU A 131 -0.18 -9.48 3.02
CA LEU A 131 1.24 -9.19 2.82
C LEU A 131 1.78 -8.08 3.73
N LEU A 132 0.92 -7.34 4.44
CA LEU A 132 1.37 -6.27 5.36
C LEU A 132 2.34 -6.77 6.43
N PRO A 133 2.08 -7.89 7.13
CA PRO A 133 3.02 -8.42 8.11
C PRO A 133 4.38 -8.75 7.50
N LEU A 134 4.41 -9.24 6.26
CA LEU A 134 5.65 -9.55 5.55
C LEU A 134 6.43 -8.27 5.20
N PHE A 135 5.74 -7.22 4.73
CA PHE A 135 6.38 -5.93 4.48
C PHE A 135 6.87 -5.26 5.76
N ALA A 136 6.10 -5.34 6.85
CA ALA A 136 6.50 -4.85 8.16
C ALA A 136 7.74 -5.61 8.68
N LEU A 137 7.76 -6.93 8.55
CA LEU A 137 8.92 -7.75 8.92
C LEU A 137 10.15 -7.38 8.08
N ALA A 138 10.00 -7.21 6.76
CA ALA A 138 11.09 -6.81 5.88
C ALA A 138 11.64 -5.42 6.25
N ALA A 139 10.78 -4.48 6.62
CA ALA A 139 11.19 -3.15 7.09
C ALA A 139 11.94 -3.23 8.43
N VAL A 140 11.41 -3.97 9.41
CA VAL A 140 12.07 -4.18 10.71
C VAL A 140 13.44 -4.86 10.54
N ALA A 141 13.53 -5.86 9.66
CA ALA A 141 14.78 -6.58 9.39
C ALA A 141 15.86 -5.71 8.72
N ARG A 142 15.46 -4.63 8.03
CA ARG A 142 16.36 -3.67 7.37
C ARG A 142 16.62 -2.43 8.20
N MET A 143 15.85 -2.22 9.26
CA MET A 143 16.03 -1.10 10.16
C MET A 143 17.43 -1.22 10.77
N PRO A 144 18.31 -0.22 10.62
CA PRO A 144 19.59 -0.24 11.29
C PRO A 144 19.30 -0.27 12.78
N LEU A 145 19.50 -1.45 13.38
CA LEU A 145 19.67 -1.59 14.81
C LEU A 145 20.93 -0.77 15.10
N GLY A 146 20.76 0.51 15.43
CA GLY A 146 21.85 1.28 16.05
C GLY A 146 22.41 0.50 17.24
N ASP A 147 23.58 0.87 17.75
CA ASP A 147 24.23 0.13 18.83
C ASP A 147 23.20 -0.33 19.86
N VAL A 148 22.97 -1.65 19.92
CA VAL A 148 22.00 -2.24 20.82
C VAL A 148 22.64 -2.16 22.19
N VAL A 149 22.51 -0.99 22.83
CA VAL A 149 23.02 -0.79 24.17
C VAL A 149 22.27 -1.79 25.05
N PRO A 150 22.96 -2.76 25.69
CA PRO A 150 22.31 -3.84 26.44
C PRO A 150 21.32 -3.34 27.49
N GLU A 151 21.56 -2.15 28.04
CA GLU A 151 20.68 -1.46 29.00
C GLU A 151 19.35 -1.03 28.38
N ARG A 152 19.33 -0.56 27.12
CA ARG A 152 18.11 -0.22 26.38
C ARG A 152 17.35 -1.47 25.90
N ALA A 153 18.07 -2.51 25.52
CA ALA A 153 17.46 -3.80 25.18
C ALA A 153 16.79 -4.44 26.41
N GLY A 154 17.39 -4.27 27.60
CA GLY A 154 16.79 -4.69 28.86
C GLY A 154 15.55 -3.89 29.25
N SER A 155 15.56 -2.56 29.10
CA SER A 155 14.40 -1.73 29.44
C SER A 155 13.19 -1.93 28.51
N LEU A 156 13.43 -2.36 27.26
CA LEU A 156 12.38 -2.70 26.29
C LEU A 156 11.93 -4.17 26.35
N GLY A 157 12.43 -4.97 27.30
CA GLY A 157 12.06 -6.38 27.45
C GLY A 157 12.58 -7.30 26.34
N ALA A 158 13.54 -6.84 25.54
CA ALA A 158 14.10 -7.59 24.40
C ALA A 158 15.19 -8.61 24.80
N LEU A 159 15.55 -8.68 26.08
CA LEU A 159 16.54 -9.62 26.62
C LEU A 159 16.14 -11.10 26.52
N THR A 160 14.88 -11.43 26.20
CA THR A 160 14.40 -12.81 26.09
C THR A 160 14.62 -13.44 24.72
N LEU A 161 14.87 -12.66 23.66
CA LEU A 161 15.11 -13.20 22.31
C LEU A 161 16.57 -13.52 22.03
N PHE A 162 17.50 -12.80 22.67
CA PHE A 162 18.92 -13.11 22.62
C PHE A 162 19.37 -13.44 24.04
N ALA A 163 19.49 -14.73 24.34
CA ALA A 163 20.10 -15.18 25.58
C ALA A 163 21.44 -14.46 25.73
N SER A 164 21.55 -13.57 26.73
CA SER A 164 22.85 -13.03 27.12
C SER A 164 23.73 -14.21 27.51
N PRO A 165 24.95 -14.35 26.99
CA PRO A 165 25.87 -15.34 27.52
C PRO A 165 26.02 -15.07 29.02
N SER A 166 25.90 -16.12 29.83
CA SER A 166 26.14 -16.03 31.26
C SER A 166 27.55 -15.47 31.46
N ARG A 167 27.67 -14.31 32.11
CA ARG A 167 28.96 -13.86 32.62
C ARG A 167 29.39 -14.85 33.70
N GLY A 168 30.14 -15.87 33.30
CA GLY A 168 30.93 -16.70 34.20
C GLY A 168 32.36 -16.17 34.21
N ALA A 169 32.70 -15.47 35.29
CA ALA A 169 34.02 -15.42 35.95
C ALA A 169 33.90 -14.47 37.15
#